data_AF-A0A952EAB4-F1
#
_entry.id   AF-A0A952EAB4-F1
#
_cell.length_a   1.000
_cell.length_b   1.000
_cell.length_c   1.000
_cell.angle_alpha   90.00
_cell.angle_beta   90.00
_cell.angle_gamma   90.00
#
_symmetry.space_group_name_H-M   'P 1'
#
loop_
_entity.id
_entity.type
_entity.pdbx_description
1 polymer ?
#
loop_
_entity_poly.entity_id
_entity_poly.type
_entity_poly.pdbx_seq_one_letter_code
_entity_poly.pdbx_strand_id
1 'polypeptide(L)'
;MLESRKVTIYTDGGSRGNPGPGAAGFVLTDSSGKQLRAKGLYLGKTTNNVAEYSGFVRSLECAKEAGASEVEVFSDSELLVRQINGQYKVKSELLKPLFQEAMNFLDSFESWTVEHVRREKNAQADNLVNMSLDAGRDVEMQAKTKEANKKTIRLGVLISGGGTTLLNILEHIKSGNLNAEIPIVISSRSKSKGVERVESAGLKVSVIRKKDYGDIEAFSRRIEEELSAANVDLVIQGGWLCLWKIPSRYKNRVMNIHPALLPSFGGTGMWGHHVHEAVISTGCKISGCTVHFCSNEYDKGPIIIQRCCKVEDGDDADSLAARVFEQECIAYPEAIRFFADGKLKVKGNRVEILQ
;
A
#
# COMPACT_ATOMS: atom_id res chain seq x y z
N MET A 1 4.69 11.32 -34.80
CA MET A 1 3.29 11.37 -34.35
C MET A 1 3.33 11.67 -32.86
N LEU A 2 2.75 12.79 -32.43
CA LEU A 2 2.59 13.07 -30.99
C LEU A 2 1.57 12.07 -30.46
N GLU A 3 1.91 11.34 -29.38
CA GLU A 3 0.96 10.44 -28.74
C GLU A 3 -0.25 11.26 -28.26
N SER A 4 -1.46 10.88 -28.70
CA SER A 4 -2.70 11.47 -28.22
C SER A 4 -2.84 11.25 -26.72
N ARG A 5 -3.10 12.33 -25.96
CA ARG A 5 -3.32 12.32 -24.52
C ARG A 5 -4.81 12.44 -24.25
N LYS A 6 -5.48 11.30 -24.17
CA LYS A 6 -6.89 11.21 -23.73
C LYS A 6 -7.00 11.41 -22.22
N VAL A 7 -7.90 12.31 -21.80
CA VAL A 7 -8.25 12.57 -20.40
C VAL A 7 -9.74 12.31 -20.17
N THR A 8 -10.06 11.62 -19.09
CA THR A 8 -11.44 11.43 -18.64
C THR A 8 -11.74 12.39 -17.49
N ILE A 9 -12.91 13.01 -17.53
CA ILE A 9 -13.37 14.04 -16.60
C ILE A 9 -14.69 13.61 -15.98
N TYR A 10 -14.79 13.73 -14.65
CA TYR A 10 -16.05 13.67 -13.92
C TYR A 10 -16.29 15.03 -13.27
N THR A 11 -17.47 15.63 -13.48
CA THR A 11 -17.77 16.98 -12.96
C THR A 11 -19.16 17.08 -12.37
N ASP A 12 -19.28 17.88 -11.32
CA ASP A 12 -20.52 18.17 -10.60
C ASP A 12 -20.53 19.63 -10.10
N GLY A 13 -21.70 20.13 -9.74
CA GLY A 13 -21.89 21.42 -9.07
C GLY A 13 -23.19 21.49 -8.30
N GLY A 14 -23.17 22.21 -7.18
CA GLY A 14 -24.33 22.27 -6.29
C GLY A 14 -24.36 23.53 -5.43
N SER A 15 -25.56 23.89 -4.99
CA SER A 15 -25.82 25.05 -4.13
C SER A 15 -26.71 24.69 -2.93
N ARG A 16 -26.31 25.14 -1.72
CA ARG A 16 -27.09 25.01 -0.48
C ARG A 16 -28.13 26.13 -0.42
N GLY A 17 -29.34 25.80 -0.90
CA GLY A 17 -30.35 26.80 -1.27
C GLY A 17 -30.09 27.30 -2.69
N ASN A 18 -31.13 27.52 -3.48
CA ASN A 18 -31.00 27.80 -4.92
C ASN A 18 -31.76 29.09 -5.29
N PRO A 19 -31.11 30.28 -5.26
CA PRO A 19 -29.67 30.51 -5.07
C PRO A 19 -29.19 30.51 -3.61
N GLY A 20 -27.92 30.15 -3.38
CA GLY A 20 -27.29 30.02 -2.07
C GLY A 20 -25.78 29.80 -2.20
N PRO A 21 -25.04 29.51 -1.11
CA PRO A 21 -23.63 29.12 -1.21
C PRO A 21 -23.49 27.90 -2.13
N GLY A 22 -22.75 28.06 -3.21
CA GLY A 22 -22.52 27.03 -4.21
C GLY A 22 -21.05 26.72 -4.41
N ALA A 23 -20.80 25.50 -4.88
CA ALA A 23 -19.48 25.02 -5.22
C ALA A 23 -19.56 24.10 -6.45
N ALA A 24 -18.41 23.89 -7.08
CA ALA A 24 -18.23 22.91 -8.14
C ALA A 24 -17.16 21.90 -7.75
N GLY A 25 -17.18 20.72 -8.35
CA GLY A 25 -16.21 19.66 -8.10
C GLY A 25 -15.90 18.90 -9.37
N PHE A 26 -14.63 18.55 -9.59
CA PHE A 26 -14.24 17.74 -10.74
C PHE A 26 -13.04 16.83 -10.45
N VAL A 27 -12.94 15.74 -11.21
CA VAL A 27 -11.84 14.77 -11.19
C VAL A 27 -11.36 14.52 -12.62
N LEU A 28 -10.05 14.59 -12.85
CA LEU A 28 -9.39 14.25 -14.11
C LEU A 28 -8.57 12.98 -13.93
N THR A 29 -8.66 12.06 -14.88
CA THR A 29 -7.81 10.87 -14.96
C THR A 29 -7.16 10.73 -16.33
N ASP A 30 -5.96 10.16 -16.38
CA ASP A 30 -5.35 9.74 -17.66
C ASP A 30 -6.01 8.45 -18.21
N SER A 31 -5.55 8.01 -19.38
CA SER A 31 -6.01 6.79 -20.03
C SER A 31 -5.78 5.50 -19.23
N SER A 32 -4.91 5.51 -18.22
CA SER A 32 -4.69 4.37 -17.31
C SER A 32 -5.64 4.39 -16.09
N GLY A 33 -6.46 5.45 -15.96
CA GLY A 33 -7.31 5.70 -14.81
C GLY A 33 -6.56 6.32 -13.62
N LYS A 34 -5.33 6.79 -13.81
CA LYS A 34 -4.59 7.50 -12.76
C LYS A 34 -5.12 8.92 -12.64
N GLN A 35 -5.46 9.33 -11.42
CA GLN A 35 -5.90 10.70 -11.14
C GLN A 35 -4.78 11.70 -11.47
N LEU A 36 -5.08 12.63 -12.37
CA LEU A 36 -4.26 13.78 -12.70
C LEU A 36 -4.57 14.96 -11.77
N ARG A 37 -5.85 15.17 -11.46
CA ARG A 37 -6.32 16.23 -10.56
C ARG A 37 -7.69 15.92 -9.98
N ALA A 38 -7.98 16.46 -8.80
CA ALA A 38 -9.31 16.42 -8.20
C ALA A 38 -9.52 17.68 -7.35
N LYS A 39 -10.41 18.57 -7.75
CA LYS A 39 -10.61 19.88 -7.11
C LYS A 39 -12.08 20.16 -6.82
N GLY A 40 -12.32 20.79 -5.67
CA GLY A 40 -13.56 21.46 -5.33
C GLY A 40 -13.34 22.98 -5.30
N LEU A 41 -14.26 23.74 -5.87
CA LEU A 41 -14.15 25.19 -6.05
C LEU A 41 -15.32 25.87 -5.36
N TYR A 42 -15.03 26.84 -4.49
CA TYR A 42 -16.09 27.59 -3.83
C TYR A 42 -16.51 28.77 -4.69
N LEU A 43 -17.78 28.84 -5.06
CA LEU A 43 -18.30 29.82 -6.03
C LEU A 43 -19.05 30.99 -5.37
N GLY A 44 -19.13 31.01 -4.04
CA GLY A 44 -19.94 31.97 -3.31
C GLY A 44 -21.43 31.77 -3.58
N LYS A 45 -22.22 32.85 -3.63
CA LYS A 45 -23.68 32.74 -3.83
C LYS A 45 -24.02 32.53 -5.31
N THR A 46 -24.53 31.36 -5.66
CA THR A 46 -24.89 30.99 -7.04
C THR A 46 -26.10 30.05 -7.10
N THR A 47 -26.46 29.57 -8.29
CA THR A 47 -27.51 28.56 -8.52
C THR A 47 -26.89 27.22 -8.87
N ASN A 48 -27.66 26.12 -8.75
CA ASN A 48 -27.17 24.77 -9.11
C ASN A 48 -26.63 24.72 -10.54
N ASN A 49 -27.42 25.15 -11.53
CA ASN A 49 -27.00 25.06 -12.94
C ASN A 49 -25.76 25.91 -13.25
N VAL A 50 -25.62 27.07 -12.60
CA VAL A 50 -24.40 27.89 -12.76
C VAL A 50 -23.21 27.17 -12.13
N ALA A 51 -23.38 26.55 -10.96
CA ALA A 51 -22.33 25.76 -10.33
C ALA A 51 -21.88 24.56 -11.18
N GLU A 52 -22.82 23.82 -11.76
CA GLU A 52 -22.53 22.69 -12.67
C GLU A 52 -21.73 23.16 -13.90
N TYR A 53 -22.15 24.25 -14.54
CA TYR A 53 -21.42 24.83 -15.67
C TYR A 53 -20.04 25.36 -15.28
N SER A 54 -19.90 26.00 -14.12
CA SER A 54 -18.59 26.46 -13.62
C SER A 54 -17.64 25.29 -13.38
N GLY A 55 -18.13 24.17 -12.84
CA GLY A 55 -17.35 22.94 -12.68
C GLY A 55 -16.90 22.37 -14.01
N PHE A 56 -17.82 22.28 -14.97
CA PHE A 56 -17.54 21.80 -16.32
C PHE A 56 -16.46 22.63 -17.02
N VAL A 57 -16.61 23.96 -17.06
CA VAL A 57 -15.63 24.87 -17.67
C VAL A 57 -14.25 24.71 -17.03
N ARG A 58 -14.18 24.77 -15.70
CA ARG A 58 -12.88 24.70 -15.00
C ARG A 58 -12.21 23.33 -15.16
N SER A 59 -13.00 22.25 -15.30
CA SER A 59 -12.47 20.92 -15.57
C SER A 59 -11.83 20.82 -16.96
N LEU A 60 -12.41 21.47 -17.99
CA LEU A 60 -11.86 21.53 -19.34
C LEU A 60 -10.58 22.36 -19.42
N GLU A 61 -10.56 23.52 -18.77
CA GLU A 61 -9.35 24.34 -18.64
C GLU A 61 -8.22 23.54 -18.01
N CYS A 62 -8.52 22.82 -16.92
CA CYS A 62 -7.56 21.96 -16.26
C CYS A 62 -7.06 20.79 -17.14
N ALA A 63 -7.92 20.23 -18.01
CA ALA A 63 -7.52 19.21 -18.95
C ALA A 63 -6.59 19.77 -20.03
N LYS A 64 -6.85 21.00 -20.48
CA LYS A 64 -5.97 21.73 -21.41
C LYS A 64 -4.60 22.01 -20.80
N GLU A 65 -4.56 22.48 -19.55
CA GLU A 65 -3.31 22.67 -18.78
C GLU A 65 -2.52 21.36 -18.64
N ALA A 66 -3.20 20.22 -18.53
CA ALA A 66 -2.58 18.89 -18.47
C ALA A 66 -2.07 18.39 -19.83
N GLY A 67 -2.29 19.15 -20.91
CA GLY A 67 -1.89 18.81 -22.27
C GLY A 67 -2.77 17.73 -22.91
N ALA A 68 -4.05 17.66 -22.55
CA ALA A 68 -4.99 16.75 -23.20
C ALA A 68 -5.22 17.15 -24.67
N SER A 69 -5.21 16.17 -25.56
CA SER A 69 -5.66 16.31 -26.95
C SER A 69 -7.09 15.82 -27.14
N GLU A 70 -7.54 14.87 -26.32
CA GLU A 70 -8.90 14.32 -26.35
C GLU A 70 -9.51 14.33 -24.94
N VAL A 71 -10.79 14.66 -24.82
CA VAL A 71 -11.49 14.68 -23.52
C VAL A 71 -12.80 13.91 -23.54
N GLU A 72 -13.04 13.13 -22.50
CA GLU A 72 -14.31 12.43 -22.28
C GLU A 72 -14.90 12.90 -20.95
N VAL A 73 -16.03 13.60 -21.01
CA VAL A 73 -16.62 14.24 -19.83
C VAL A 73 -17.91 13.54 -19.42
N PHE A 74 -17.99 13.24 -18.13
CA PHE A 74 -19.16 12.66 -17.50
C PHE A 74 -19.74 13.63 -16.47
N SER A 75 -21.04 13.88 -16.56
CA SER A 75 -21.79 14.70 -15.60
C SER A 75 -23.14 14.05 -15.30
N ASP A 76 -23.66 14.23 -14.10
CA ASP A 76 -25.04 13.87 -13.74
C ASP A 76 -26.04 15.01 -13.96
N SER A 77 -25.59 16.16 -14.47
CA SER A 77 -26.46 17.23 -14.94
C SER A 77 -26.98 16.96 -16.35
N GLU A 78 -28.20 16.44 -16.42
CA GLU A 78 -28.85 16.23 -17.71
C GLU A 78 -29.08 17.54 -18.49
N LEU A 79 -29.31 18.67 -17.80
CA LEU A 79 -29.44 19.97 -18.45
C LEU A 79 -28.16 20.36 -19.17
N LEU A 80 -27.02 20.30 -18.47
CA LEU A 80 -25.71 20.64 -19.01
C LEU A 80 -25.39 19.76 -20.21
N VAL A 81 -25.50 18.43 -20.05
CA VAL A 81 -25.18 17.46 -21.11
C VAL A 81 -26.04 17.69 -22.35
N ARG A 82 -27.36 17.90 -22.18
CA ARG A 82 -28.26 18.17 -23.31
C ARG A 82 -27.99 19.51 -23.99
N GLN A 83 -27.56 20.53 -23.25
CA GLN A 83 -27.21 21.83 -23.82
C GLN A 83 -25.89 21.81 -24.60
N ILE A 84 -24.84 21.20 -24.03
CA ILE A 84 -23.54 21.04 -24.71
C ILE A 84 -23.68 20.21 -26.00
N ASN A 85 -24.48 19.15 -25.97
CA ASN A 85 -24.77 18.33 -27.15
C ASN A 85 -25.78 18.97 -28.13
N GLY A 86 -26.13 20.24 -27.96
CA GLY A 86 -27.01 20.98 -28.87
C GLY A 86 -28.48 20.54 -28.87
N GLN A 87 -28.87 19.65 -27.96
CA GLN A 87 -30.25 19.16 -27.84
C GLN A 87 -31.16 20.22 -27.22
N TYR A 88 -30.64 20.99 -26.25
CA TYR A 88 -31.35 22.07 -25.56
C TYR A 88 -30.70 23.43 -25.81
N LYS A 89 -31.53 24.48 -25.92
CA LYS A 89 -31.04 25.87 -26.03
C LYS A 89 -30.66 26.44 -24.65
N VAL A 90 -29.57 27.20 -24.59
CA VAL A 90 -29.17 27.97 -23.40
C VAL A 90 -29.92 29.30 -23.38
N LYS A 91 -30.97 29.38 -22.56
CA LYS A 91 -31.80 30.60 -22.42
C LYS A 91 -31.35 31.53 -21.30
N SER A 92 -30.71 30.99 -20.26
CA SER A 92 -30.30 31.77 -19.09
C SER A 92 -29.14 32.71 -19.43
N GLU A 93 -29.30 34.01 -19.17
CA GLU A 93 -28.23 35.00 -19.35
C GLU A 93 -26.99 34.71 -18.49
N LEU A 94 -27.17 34.05 -17.34
CA LEU A 94 -26.04 33.62 -16.49
C LEU A 94 -25.27 32.43 -17.06
N LEU A 95 -25.95 31.57 -17.84
CA LEU A 95 -25.33 30.37 -18.42
C LEU A 95 -24.69 30.65 -19.78
N LYS A 96 -25.16 31.64 -20.54
CA LYS A 96 -24.62 31.94 -21.88
C LYS A 96 -23.08 32.18 -21.88
N PRO A 97 -22.50 32.95 -20.94
CA PRO A 97 -21.05 33.13 -20.90
C PRO A 97 -20.30 31.82 -20.63
N LEU A 98 -20.76 31.05 -19.64
CA LEU A 98 -20.16 29.76 -19.29
C LEU A 98 -20.28 28.73 -20.40
N PHE A 99 -21.41 28.71 -21.11
CA PHE A 99 -21.62 27.88 -22.29
C PHE A 99 -20.66 28.25 -23.42
N GLN A 100 -20.49 29.55 -23.70
CA GLN A 100 -19.56 29.98 -24.73
C GLN A 100 -18.11 29.61 -24.38
N GLU A 101 -17.72 29.78 -23.13
CA GLU A 101 -16.41 29.40 -22.63
C GLU A 101 -16.18 27.88 -22.71
N ALA A 102 -17.18 27.10 -22.30
CA ALA A 102 -17.19 25.64 -22.46
C ALA A 102 -16.97 25.23 -23.92
N MET A 103 -17.72 25.80 -24.87
CA MET A 103 -17.55 25.50 -26.30
C MET A 103 -16.16 25.89 -26.81
N ASN A 104 -15.63 27.05 -26.41
CA ASN A 104 -14.27 27.47 -26.80
C ASN A 104 -13.20 26.46 -26.33
N PHE A 105 -13.34 25.91 -25.11
CA PHE A 105 -12.43 24.86 -24.65
C PHE A 105 -12.62 23.56 -25.42
N LEU A 106 -13.86 23.11 -25.61
CA LEU A 106 -14.20 21.89 -26.35
C LEU A 106 -13.65 21.92 -27.78
N ASP A 107 -13.84 23.03 -28.50
CA ASP A 107 -13.35 23.25 -29.87
C ASP A 107 -11.81 23.26 -29.96
N SER A 108 -11.11 23.38 -28.83
CA SER A 108 -9.65 23.34 -28.77
C SER A 108 -9.07 21.92 -28.67
N PHE A 109 -9.89 20.90 -28.45
CA PHE A 109 -9.48 19.49 -28.41
C PHE A 109 -9.67 18.84 -29.78
N GLU A 110 -8.85 17.84 -30.10
CA GLU A 110 -8.95 17.08 -31.35
C GLU A 110 -10.25 16.26 -31.41
N SER A 111 -10.69 15.75 -30.25
CA SER A 111 -12.01 15.16 -30.10
C SER A 111 -12.52 15.31 -28.66
N TRP A 112 -13.84 15.32 -28.51
CA TRP A 112 -14.48 15.36 -27.20
C TRP A 112 -15.81 14.60 -27.17
N THR A 113 -16.15 14.09 -25.99
CA THR A 113 -17.50 13.56 -25.70
C THR A 113 -18.01 14.12 -24.37
N VAL A 114 -19.33 14.35 -24.28
CA VAL A 114 -20.00 14.74 -23.03
C VAL A 114 -21.21 13.87 -22.83
N GLU A 115 -21.19 13.04 -21.78
CA GLU A 115 -22.21 12.04 -21.50
C GLU A 115 -22.83 12.20 -20.11
N HIS A 116 -24.11 11.86 -20.03
CA HIS A 116 -24.82 11.83 -18.76
C HIS A 116 -24.57 10.51 -18.03
N VAL A 117 -24.17 10.58 -16.76
CA VAL A 117 -24.00 9.43 -15.89
C VAL A 117 -24.91 9.50 -14.67
N ARG A 118 -25.23 8.34 -14.09
CA ARG A 118 -25.97 8.32 -12.82
C ARG A 118 -25.08 8.85 -11.69
N ARG A 119 -25.71 9.47 -10.69
CA ARG A 119 -25.03 10.10 -9.54
C ARG A 119 -24.06 9.17 -8.81
N GLU A 120 -24.33 7.86 -8.74
CA GLU A 120 -23.42 6.91 -8.09
C GLU A 120 -22.07 6.81 -8.82
N LYS A 121 -22.04 7.05 -10.13
CA LYS A 121 -20.81 7.09 -10.93
C LYS A 121 -20.09 8.44 -10.84
N ASN A 122 -20.73 9.48 -10.30
CA ASN A 122 -20.17 10.83 -10.13
C ASN A 122 -19.83 11.17 -8.67
N ALA A 123 -19.86 10.17 -7.76
CA ALA A 123 -19.77 10.37 -6.32
C ALA A 123 -18.51 11.13 -5.84
N GLN A 124 -17.39 11.01 -6.56
CA GLN A 124 -16.16 11.72 -6.19
C GLN A 124 -16.24 13.23 -6.50
N ALA A 125 -16.85 13.61 -7.61
CA ALA A 125 -17.07 15.02 -7.95
C ALA A 125 -18.08 15.66 -6.98
N ASP A 126 -19.17 14.95 -6.67
CA ASP A 126 -20.16 15.37 -5.65
C ASP A 126 -19.52 15.56 -4.26
N ASN A 127 -18.63 14.64 -3.86
CA ASN A 127 -17.91 14.79 -2.61
C ASN A 127 -17.02 16.04 -2.59
N LEU A 128 -16.36 16.39 -3.69
CA LEU A 128 -15.55 17.61 -3.79
C LEU A 128 -16.40 18.89 -3.68
N VAL A 129 -17.60 18.89 -4.27
CA VAL A 129 -18.58 19.98 -4.11
C VAL A 129 -18.90 20.17 -2.62
N ASN A 130 -19.26 19.09 -1.93
CA ASN A 130 -19.61 19.13 -0.52
C ASN A 130 -18.44 19.57 0.37
N MET A 131 -17.24 19.03 0.14
CA MET A 131 -16.03 19.43 0.86
C MET A 131 -15.73 20.92 0.69
N SER A 132 -15.90 21.47 -0.51
CA SER A 132 -15.67 22.89 -0.77
C SER A 132 -16.74 23.78 -0.11
N LEU A 133 -18.01 23.36 -0.14
CA LEU A 133 -19.11 24.04 0.57
C LEU A 133 -18.90 24.06 2.08
N ASP A 134 -18.47 22.95 2.67
CA ASP A 134 -18.20 22.85 4.10
C ASP A 134 -16.98 23.67 4.51
N ALA A 135 -15.94 23.71 3.68
CA ALA A 135 -14.75 24.49 3.93
C ALA A 135 -14.93 26.00 3.65
N GLY A 136 -15.92 26.38 2.82
CA GLY A 136 -16.12 27.75 2.35
C GLY A 136 -14.96 28.28 1.47
N ARG A 137 -14.19 27.38 0.86
CA ARG A 137 -13.00 27.69 0.05
C ARG A 137 -12.70 26.55 -0.93
N ASP A 138 -11.77 26.80 -1.83
CA ASP A 138 -11.25 25.77 -2.73
C ASP A 138 -10.54 24.65 -1.94
N VAL A 139 -10.73 23.43 -2.42
CA VAL A 139 -10.13 22.21 -1.88
C VAL A 139 -9.53 21.39 -3.02
N GLU A 140 -8.42 20.71 -2.76
CA GLU A 140 -7.81 19.79 -3.71
C GLU A 140 -7.60 18.44 -3.03
N MET A 141 -8.16 17.38 -3.61
CA MET A 141 -7.91 16.02 -3.16
C MET A 141 -6.67 15.50 -3.84
N GLN A 142 -5.64 15.17 -3.06
CA GLN A 142 -4.54 14.37 -3.56
C GLN A 142 -5.08 13.00 -4.00
N ALA A 143 -4.50 12.46 -5.08
CA ALA A 143 -4.87 11.14 -5.57
C ALA A 143 -4.79 10.15 -4.41
N LYS A 144 -5.92 9.55 -4.04
CA LYS A 144 -5.89 8.36 -3.18
C LYS A 144 -5.16 7.30 -3.99
N THR A 145 -3.90 7.01 -3.66
CA THR A 145 -3.25 5.79 -4.15
C THR A 145 -4.21 4.62 -3.88
N LYS A 146 -4.22 3.61 -4.75
CA LYS A 146 -4.95 2.33 -4.59
C LYS A 146 -4.74 1.63 -3.23
N GLU A 147 -3.91 2.18 -2.34
CA GLU A 147 -3.61 1.69 -0.99
C GLU A 147 -4.74 1.88 0.04
N ALA A 148 -5.65 2.84 -0.16
CA ALA A 148 -6.65 3.19 0.87
C ALA A 148 -7.70 2.11 1.18
N ASN A 149 -7.70 0.98 0.45
CA ASN A 149 -8.58 -0.18 0.71
C ASN A 149 -7.80 -1.49 1.00
N LYS A 150 -6.47 -1.44 1.18
CA LYS A 150 -5.74 -2.63 1.62
C LYS A 150 -5.97 -2.83 3.12
N LYS A 151 -6.47 -4.01 3.48
CA LYS A 151 -6.59 -4.46 4.87
C LYS A 151 -5.21 -4.31 5.55
N THR A 152 -5.14 -3.54 6.64
CA THR A 152 -3.97 -3.53 7.51
C THR A 152 -3.74 -4.94 8.04
N ILE A 153 -2.60 -5.54 7.69
CA ILE A 153 -2.32 -6.92 8.11
C ILE A 153 -1.78 -6.97 9.54
N ARG A 154 -2.20 -7.99 10.28
CA ARG A 154 -1.81 -8.20 11.68
C ARG A 154 -0.61 -9.13 11.78
N LEU A 155 0.53 -8.62 12.20
CA LEU A 155 1.79 -9.35 12.30
C LEU A 155 2.01 -9.90 13.71
N GLY A 156 2.15 -11.22 13.83
CA GLY A 156 2.66 -11.86 15.05
C GLY A 156 4.16 -12.03 14.94
N VAL A 157 4.95 -11.33 15.76
CA VAL A 157 6.42 -11.39 15.64
C VAL A 157 7.01 -12.32 16.70
N LEU A 158 7.81 -13.29 16.28
CA LEU A 158 8.50 -14.25 17.15
C LEU A 158 9.99 -13.90 17.22
N ILE A 159 10.51 -13.72 18.44
CA ILE A 159 11.91 -13.35 18.69
C ILE A 159 12.57 -14.26 19.74
N SER A 160 13.90 -14.38 19.68
CA SER A 160 14.68 -15.06 20.74
C SER A 160 15.93 -14.28 21.16
N GLY A 161 16.26 -13.17 20.48
CA GLY A 161 17.53 -12.45 20.64
C GLY A 161 17.37 -10.94 20.68
N GLY A 162 18.14 -10.24 19.84
CA GLY A 162 18.27 -8.78 19.89
C GLY A 162 17.05 -8.01 19.37
N GLY A 163 16.19 -8.60 18.55
CA GLY A 163 15.00 -7.91 18.02
C GLY A 163 15.29 -6.78 17.03
N THR A 164 16.47 -6.75 16.39
CA THR A 164 16.80 -5.75 15.36
C THR A 164 15.87 -5.84 14.15
N THR A 165 15.54 -7.04 13.69
CA THR A 165 14.55 -7.28 12.63
C THR A 165 13.17 -6.70 12.97
N LEU A 166 12.72 -6.86 14.23
CA LEU A 166 11.47 -6.27 14.70
C LEU A 166 11.50 -4.74 14.61
N LEU A 167 12.59 -4.12 15.07
CA LEU A 167 12.72 -2.66 15.01
C LEU A 167 12.70 -2.14 13.57
N ASN A 168 13.36 -2.83 12.65
CA ASN A 168 13.30 -2.49 11.23
C ASN A 168 11.87 -2.53 10.69
N ILE A 169 11.13 -3.62 10.94
CA ILE A 169 9.73 -3.76 10.51
C ILE A 169 8.86 -2.66 11.13
N LEU A 170 9.06 -2.36 12.42
CA LEU A 170 8.32 -1.31 13.11
C LEU A 170 8.58 0.07 12.48
N GLU A 171 9.81 0.37 12.06
CA GLU A 171 10.14 1.62 11.39
C GLU A 171 9.45 1.74 10.02
N HIS A 172 9.39 0.65 9.25
CA HIS A 172 8.62 0.62 7.99
C HIS A 172 7.13 0.84 8.21
N ILE A 173 6.56 0.35 9.32
CA ILE A 173 5.17 0.62 9.69
C ILE A 173 4.98 2.10 10.05
N LYS A 174 5.82 2.64 10.94
CA LYS A 174 5.73 4.04 11.41
C LYS A 174 5.89 5.06 10.29
N SER A 175 6.77 4.77 9.34
CA SER A 175 7.01 5.62 8.16
C SER A 175 5.94 5.47 7.06
N GLY A 176 4.93 4.62 7.25
CA GLY A 176 3.86 4.37 6.28
C GLY A 176 4.29 3.51 5.08
N ASN A 177 5.52 3.00 5.07
CA ASN A 177 6.05 2.13 4.01
C ASN A 177 5.50 0.71 4.07
N LEU A 178 4.85 0.33 5.17
CA LEU A 178 4.23 -0.97 5.37
C LEU A 178 2.89 -0.81 6.10
N ASN A 179 1.78 -1.12 5.42
CA ASN A 179 0.43 -1.10 6.00
C ASN A 179 0.18 -2.37 6.85
N ALA A 180 0.76 -2.39 8.04
CA ALA A 180 0.65 -3.48 8.99
C ALA A 180 0.59 -2.98 10.43
N GLU A 181 0.15 -3.83 11.34
CA GLU A 181 0.24 -3.60 12.78
C GLU A 181 0.82 -4.83 13.50
N ILE A 182 1.40 -4.63 14.68
CA ILE A 182 2.02 -5.71 15.47
C ILE A 182 1.22 -5.88 16.78
N PRO A 183 0.12 -6.64 16.78
CA PRO A 183 -0.71 -6.82 17.98
C PRO A 183 -0.04 -7.68 19.07
N ILE A 184 0.95 -8.51 18.69
CA ILE A 184 1.65 -9.38 19.63
C ILE A 184 3.08 -9.65 19.19
N VAL A 185 4.00 -9.59 20.15
CA VAL A 185 5.34 -10.14 20.04
C VAL A 185 5.48 -11.31 21.01
N ILE A 186 6.00 -12.44 20.54
CA ILE A 186 6.27 -13.63 21.35
C ILE A 186 7.79 -13.78 21.49
N SER A 187 8.28 -13.83 22.73
CA SER A 187 9.69 -14.09 23.02
C SER A 187 9.89 -15.46 23.64
N SER A 188 10.87 -16.22 23.15
CA SER A 188 11.29 -17.47 23.79
C SER A 188 12.20 -17.27 25.02
N ARG A 189 12.59 -16.03 25.31
CA ARG A 189 13.48 -15.66 26.42
C ARG A 189 12.86 -14.55 27.25
N SER A 190 12.84 -14.73 28.58
CA SER A 190 12.27 -13.76 29.53
C SER A 190 13.12 -12.51 29.72
N LYS A 191 14.43 -12.59 29.48
CA LYS A 191 15.38 -11.47 29.56
C LYS A 191 16.20 -11.45 28.28
N SER A 192 15.92 -10.51 27.40
CA SER A 192 16.68 -10.29 26.17
C SER A 192 16.55 -8.83 25.75
N LYS A 193 17.58 -8.30 25.06
CA LYS A 193 17.53 -6.97 24.45
C LYS A 193 16.31 -6.78 23.55
N GLY A 194 15.83 -7.86 22.91
CA GLY A 194 14.61 -7.84 22.11
C GLY A 194 13.36 -7.53 22.94
N VAL A 195 13.20 -8.15 24.11
CA VAL A 195 12.06 -7.87 25.01
C VAL A 195 12.07 -6.41 25.48
N GLU A 196 13.23 -5.92 25.93
CA GLU A 196 13.40 -4.52 26.36
C GLU A 196 13.01 -3.53 25.24
N ARG A 197 13.39 -3.84 23.99
CA ARG A 197 13.04 -3.03 22.81
C ARG A 197 11.54 -3.06 22.51
N VAL A 198 10.88 -4.21 22.67
CA VAL A 198 9.44 -4.35 22.47
C VAL A 198 8.69 -3.50 23.48
N GLU A 199 9.05 -3.61 24.76
CA GLU A 199 8.46 -2.85 25.85
C GLU A 199 8.69 -1.34 25.67
N SER A 200 9.91 -0.93 25.32
CA SER A 200 10.26 0.47 25.04
C SER A 200 9.49 1.04 23.83
N ALA A 201 9.10 0.18 22.89
CA ALA A 201 8.28 0.55 21.73
C ALA A 201 6.77 0.57 22.04
N GLY A 202 6.35 0.27 23.27
CA GLY A 202 4.94 0.22 23.67
C GLY A 202 4.17 -0.97 23.10
N LEU A 203 4.88 -2.01 22.65
CA LEU A 203 4.27 -3.21 22.06
C LEU A 203 3.97 -4.26 23.12
N LYS A 204 2.92 -5.06 22.91
CA LYS A 204 2.59 -6.19 23.76
C LYS A 204 3.60 -7.33 23.54
N VAL A 205 4.23 -7.78 24.62
CA VAL A 205 5.13 -8.96 24.62
C VAL A 205 4.53 -10.09 25.45
N SER A 206 4.58 -11.31 24.92
CA SER A 206 4.27 -12.55 25.63
C SER A 206 5.52 -13.42 25.68
N VAL A 207 5.93 -13.81 26.88
CA VAL A 207 7.10 -14.66 27.08
C VAL A 207 6.65 -16.11 27.17
N ILE A 208 7.04 -16.92 26.17
CA ILE A 208 6.73 -18.35 26.09
C ILE A 208 8.05 -19.10 25.93
N ARG A 209 8.61 -19.61 27.02
CA ARG A 209 9.92 -20.28 26.99
C ARG A 209 9.72 -21.78 26.78
N LYS A 210 10.48 -22.39 25.86
CA LYS A 210 10.42 -23.83 25.57
C LYS A 210 10.55 -24.70 26.83
N LYS A 211 11.42 -24.30 27.77
CA LYS A 211 11.69 -25.04 29.02
C LYS A 211 10.50 -25.12 29.99
N ASP A 212 9.48 -24.28 29.80
CA ASP A 212 8.30 -24.24 30.68
C ASP A 212 7.23 -25.26 30.26
N TYR A 213 7.49 -26.06 29.20
CA TYR A 213 6.55 -27.03 28.64
C TYR A 213 7.18 -28.42 28.61
N GLY A 214 6.37 -29.45 28.87
CA GLY A 214 6.82 -30.84 28.92
C GLY A 214 7.21 -31.43 27.55
N ASP A 215 6.63 -30.89 26.47
CA ASP A 215 6.91 -31.34 25.10
C ASP A 215 6.74 -30.21 24.06
N ILE A 216 7.11 -30.53 22.82
CA ILE A 216 7.03 -29.62 21.67
C ILE A 216 5.58 -29.28 21.28
N GLU A 217 4.61 -30.16 21.54
CA GLU A 217 3.21 -29.96 21.18
C GLU A 217 2.57 -28.93 22.10
N ALA A 218 2.77 -29.06 23.42
CA ALA A 218 2.31 -28.10 24.41
C ALA A 218 2.93 -26.71 24.19
N PHE A 219 4.24 -26.65 23.91
CA PHE A 219 4.92 -25.41 23.55
C PHE A 219 4.33 -24.76 22.28
N SER A 220 4.10 -25.56 21.24
CA SER A 220 3.58 -25.06 19.95
C SER A 220 2.13 -24.60 20.06
N ARG A 221 1.30 -25.31 20.84
CA ARG A 221 -0.10 -24.96 21.11
C ARG A 221 -0.21 -23.62 21.84
N ARG A 222 0.67 -23.37 22.81
CA ARG A 222 0.69 -22.07 23.51
C ARG A 222 0.98 -20.90 22.58
N ILE A 223 1.96 -21.05 21.69
CA ILE A 223 2.29 -20.01 20.68
C ILE A 223 1.07 -19.75 19.81
N GLU A 224 0.44 -20.83 19.34
CA GLU A 224 -0.75 -20.79 18.52
C GLU A 224 -1.94 -20.09 19.22
N GLU A 225 -2.15 -20.32 20.51
CA GLU A 225 -3.18 -19.63 21.32
C GLU A 225 -2.96 -18.11 21.35
N GLU A 226 -1.74 -17.63 21.60
CA GLU A 226 -1.43 -16.19 21.58
C GLU A 226 -1.66 -15.57 20.21
N LEU A 227 -1.15 -16.22 19.14
CA LEU A 227 -1.29 -15.72 17.79
C LEU A 227 -2.76 -15.67 17.36
N SER A 228 -3.56 -16.67 17.77
CA SER A 228 -4.98 -16.73 17.50
C SER A 228 -5.75 -15.65 18.27
N ALA A 229 -5.47 -15.47 19.57
CA ALA A 229 -6.09 -14.45 20.39
C ALA A 229 -5.79 -13.02 19.87
N ALA A 230 -4.62 -12.83 19.26
CA ALA A 230 -4.23 -11.58 18.64
C ALA A 230 -4.74 -11.40 17.19
N ASN A 231 -5.51 -12.36 16.64
CA ASN A 231 -6.00 -12.36 15.25
C ASN A 231 -4.88 -12.13 14.22
N VAL A 232 -3.77 -12.84 14.35
CA VAL A 232 -2.60 -12.68 13.47
C VAL A 232 -2.89 -13.22 12.05
N ASP A 233 -2.62 -12.38 11.04
CA ASP A 233 -2.73 -12.74 9.61
C ASP A 233 -1.46 -13.43 9.08
N LEU A 234 -0.29 -12.96 9.54
CA LEU A 234 1.05 -13.40 9.14
C LEU A 234 1.99 -13.43 10.34
N VAL A 235 2.72 -14.53 10.50
CA VAL A 235 3.72 -14.69 11.55
C VAL A 235 5.12 -14.40 10.99
N ILE A 236 5.90 -13.62 11.72
CA ILE A 236 7.25 -13.19 11.36
C ILE A 236 8.23 -13.80 12.35
N GLN A 237 9.10 -14.69 11.90
CA GLN A 237 10.24 -15.15 12.69
C GLN A 237 11.40 -14.17 12.49
N GLY A 238 11.69 -13.39 13.54
CA GLY A 238 12.77 -12.38 13.57
C GLY A 238 13.87 -12.81 14.54
N GLY A 239 14.73 -13.74 14.12
CA GLY A 239 15.72 -14.36 15.00
C GLY A 239 15.07 -15.31 16.02
N TRP A 240 14.08 -16.08 15.58
CA TRP A 240 13.44 -17.13 16.38
C TRP A 240 14.29 -18.40 16.35
N LEU A 241 14.68 -18.92 17.53
CA LEU A 241 15.65 -20.01 17.65
C LEU A 241 15.04 -21.32 18.16
N CYS A 242 13.72 -21.40 18.31
CA CYS A 242 13.05 -22.59 18.82
C CYS A 242 12.34 -23.32 17.69
N LEU A 243 12.37 -24.66 17.69
CA LEU A 243 11.42 -25.41 16.86
C LEU A 243 10.00 -25.07 17.32
N TRP A 244 9.16 -24.65 16.38
CA TRP A 244 7.72 -24.49 16.57
C TRP A 244 7.05 -25.39 15.54
N LYS A 245 6.20 -26.32 15.97
CA LYS A 245 5.38 -27.10 15.05
C LYS A 245 4.26 -26.22 14.53
N ILE A 246 4.43 -25.73 13.31
CA ILE A 246 3.50 -24.83 12.64
C ILE A 246 2.24 -25.62 12.29
N PRO A 247 1.06 -25.25 12.83
CA PRO A 247 -0.18 -25.94 12.52
C PRO A 247 -0.63 -25.59 11.09
N SER A 248 -1.43 -26.47 10.49
CA SER A 248 -1.84 -26.38 9.07
C SER A 248 -2.52 -25.05 8.72
N ARG A 249 -3.22 -24.41 9.67
CA ARG A 249 -3.85 -23.09 9.47
C ARG A 249 -2.86 -21.96 9.16
N TYR A 250 -1.61 -22.11 9.59
CA TYR A 250 -0.52 -21.15 9.31
C TYR A 250 0.33 -21.55 8.11
N LYS A 251 -0.09 -22.56 7.32
CA LYS A 251 0.58 -22.90 6.06
C LYS A 251 0.64 -21.65 5.15
N ASN A 252 1.85 -21.32 4.68
CA ASN A 252 2.13 -20.11 3.89
C ASN A 252 1.73 -18.80 4.60
N ARG A 253 1.73 -18.80 5.94
CA ARG A 253 1.45 -17.63 6.81
C ARG A 253 2.47 -17.51 7.95
N VAL A 254 3.63 -18.12 7.79
CA VAL A 254 4.81 -17.93 8.65
C VAL A 254 5.97 -17.65 7.72
N MET A 255 6.65 -16.52 7.91
CA MET A 255 7.87 -16.19 7.20
C MET A 255 9.06 -16.25 8.16
N ASN A 256 10.22 -16.60 7.61
CA ASN A 256 11.51 -16.44 8.25
C ASN A 256 12.45 -15.72 7.30
N ILE A 257 13.46 -15.06 7.87
CA ILE A 257 14.61 -14.57 7.15
C ILE A 257 15.85 -15.33 7.59
N HIS A 258 16.58 -15.86 6.61
CA HIS A 258 17.81 -16.60 6.83
C HIS A 258 19.00 -15.81 6.28
N PRO A 259 20.11 -15.64 7.03
CA PRO A 259 21.26 -14.82 6.64
C PRO A 259 22.20 -15.50 5.62
N ALA A 260 21.64 -16.22 4.66
CA ALA A 260 22.34 -16.76 3.49
C ALA A 260 21.41 -16.89 2.27
N LEU A 261 22.00 -17.13 1.11
CA LEU A 261 21.28 -17.47 -0.12
C LEU A 261 20.91 -18.97 -0.11
N LEU A 262 19.72 -19.29 0.44
CA LEU A 262 19.20 -20.66 0.46
C LEU A 262 19.12 -21.24 -0.97
N PRO A 263 19.37 -22.54 -1.15
CA PRO A 263 19.52 -23.58 -0.11
C PRO A 263 20.90 -23.64 0.57
N SER A 264 21.86 -22.81 0.17
CA SER A 264 23.21 -22.80 0.75
C SER A 264 23.20 -22.29 2.19
N PHE A 265 24.02 -22.93 3.03
CA PHE A 265 24.22 -22.56 4.44
C PHE A 265 22.90 -22.47 5.24
N GLY A 266 21.89 -23.27 4.91
CA GLY A 266 20.65 -23.40 5.67
C GLY A 266 20.57 -24.71 6.47
N GLY A 267 19.59 -24.81 7.36
CA GLY A 267 19.30 -26.02 8.12
C GLY A 267 19.92 -26.01 9.52
N THR A 268 19.94 -27.20 10.15
CA THR A 268 20.36 -27.33 11.55
C THR A 268 21.80 -26.85 11.77
N GLY A 269 22.00 -25.99 12.77
CA GLY A 269 23.32 -25.44 13.12
C GLY A 269 23.69 -24.14 12.40
N MET A 270 22.99 -23.81 11.31
CA MET A 270 23.21 -22.60 10.53
C MET A 270 22.34 -21.45 11.03
N TRP A 271 22.77 -20.78 12.09
CA TRP A 271 22.08 -19.60 12.64
C TRP A 271 23.09 -18.60 13.19
N GLY A 272 22.76 -17.31 13.15
CA GLY A 272 23.63 -16.24 13.66
C GLY A 272 25.03 -16.25 13.01
N HIS A 273 26.07 -16.02 13.82
CA HIS A 273 27.46 -15.96 13.33
C HIS A 273 27.94 -17.22 12.63
N HIS A 274 27.43 -18.42 12.98
CA HIS A 274 27.83 -19.67 12.34
C HIS A 274 27.61 -19.64 10.82
N VAL A 275 26.60 -18.93 10.34
CA VAL A 275 26.32 -18.80 8.90
C VAL A 275 27.42 -17.99 8.22
N HIS A 276 27.77 -16.84 8.80
CA HIS A 276 28.78 -15.95 8.24
C HIS A 276 30.19 -16.57 8.30
N GLU A 277 30.53 -17.25 9.39
CA GLU A 277 31.75 -18.04 9.53
C GLU A 277 31.84 -19.15 8.47
N ALA A 278 30.74 -19.88 8.23
CA ALA A 278 30.68 -20.91 7.21
C ALA A 278 30.86 -20.35 5.79
N VAL A 279 30.22 -19.21 5.49
CA VAL A 279 30.35 -18.52 4.20
C VAL A 279 31.80 -18.08 3.95
N ILE A 280 32.43 -17.46 4.95
CA ILE A 280 33.83 -16.98 4.86
C ILE A 280 34.80 -18.15 4.73
N SER A 281 34.67 -19.16 5.61
CA SER A 281 35.55 -20.34 5.59
C SER A 281 35.46 -21.16 4.31
N THR A 282 34.31 -21.14 3.64
CA THR A 282 34.13 -21.75 2.30
C THR A 282 34.78 -20.93 1.18
N GLY A 283 35.17 -19.67 1.45
CA GLY A 283 35.77 -18.77 0.47
C GLY A 283 34.74 -18.14 -0.49
N CYS A 284 33.48 -18.07 -0.09
CA CYS A 284 32.43 -17.46 -0.90
C CYS A 284 32.76 -15.98 -1.20
N LYS A 285 32.46 -15.53 -2.42
CA LYS A 285 32.60 -14.12 -2.84
C LYS A 285 31.28 -13.34 -2.81
N ILE A 286 30.18 -14.06 -2.63
CA ILE A 286 28.82 -13.52 -2.55
C ILE A 286 28.13 -14.20 -1.37
N SER A 287 27.45 -13.40 -0.56
CA SER A 287 26.53 -13.83 0.48
C SER A 287 25.19 -13.12 0.27
N GLY A 288 24.29 -13.18 1.25
CA GLY A 288 23.01 -12.53 1.16
C GLY A 288 22.03 -13.00 2.22
N CYS A 289 20.76 -12.72 1.99
CA CYS A 289 19.67 -13.21 2.83
C CYS A 289 18.53 -13.77 1.97
N THR A 290 17.75 -14.66 2.58
CA THR A 290 16.59 -15.29 1.96
C THR A 290 15.37 -15.15 2.86
N VAL A 291 14.30 -14.56 2.34
CA VAL A 291 12.98 -14.60 2.96
C VAL A 291 12.18 -15.73 2.33
N HIS A 292 11.65 -16.62 3.16
CA HIS A 292 10.88 -17.77 2.71
C HIS A 292 9.70 -18.04 3.64
N PHE A 293 8.69 -18.76 3.15
CA PHE A 293 7.68 -19.32 4.05
C PHE A 293 8.29 -20.45 4.88
N CYS A 294 7.94 -20.55 6.15
CA CYS A 294 8.39 -21.63 7.00
C CYS A 294 7.62 -22.91 6.74
N SER A 295 8.31 -24.03 6.94
CA SER A 295 7.72 -25.36 7.04
C SER A 295 8.10 -25.97 8.39
N ASN A 296 7.71 -27.22 8.66
CA ASN A 296 8.20 -27.95 9.84
C ASN A 296 9.61 -28.52 9.64
N GLU A 297 10.25 -28.25 8.51
CA GLU A 297 11.66 -28.50 8.21
C GLU A 297 12.41 -27.17 8.11
N TYR A 298 13.58 -27.09 8.75
CA TYR A 298 14.41 -25.89 8.80
C TYR A 298 14.84 -25.45 7.40
N ASP A 299 14.52 -24.21 7.04
CA ASP A 299 14.99 -23.52 5.83
C ASP A 299 14.70 -24.25 4.51
N LYS A 300 13.65 -25.08 4.48
CA LYS A 300 13.23 -25.85 3.28
C LYS A 300 11.98 -25.33 2.59
N GLY A 301 11.33 -24.31 3.16
CA GLY A 301 10.08 -23.79 2.60
C GLY A 301 10.28 -22.92 1.35
N PRO A 302 9.17 -22.56 0.68
CA PRO A 302 9.22 -21.88 -0.60
C PRO A 302 9.76 -20.46 -0.46
N ILE A 303 10.76 -20.14 -1.27
CA ILE A 303 11.50 -18.86 -1.27
C ILE A 303 10.64 -17.76 -1.88
N ILE A 304 10.60 -16.59 -1.21
CA ILE A 304 9.85 -15.40 -1.64
C ILE A 304 10.81 -14.37 -2.24
N ILE A 305 11.86 -14.00 -1.50
CA ILE A 305 12.83 -12.97 -1.90
C ILE A 305 14.23 -13.45 -1.52
N GLN A 306 15.20 -13.17 -2.39
CA GLN A 306 16.62 -13.24 -2.07
C GLN A 306 17.29 -11.92 -2.42
N ARG A 307 18.23 -11.49 -1.59
CA ARG A 307 19.09 -10.34 -1.85
C ARG A 307 20.53 -10.73 -1.57
N CYS A 308 21.44 -10.25 -2.40
CA CYS A 308 22.87 -10.60 -2.28
C CYS A 308 23.71 -9.39 -1.87
N CYS A 309 24.87 -9.68 -1.31
CA CYS A 309 25.94 -8.72 -1.05
C CYS A 309 27.30 -9.38 -1.29
N LYS A 310 28.33 -8.56 -1.51
CA LYS A 310 29.70 -9.04 -1.69
C LYS A 310 30.30 -9.49 -0.34
N VAL A 311 31.09 -10.55 -0.38
CA VAL A 311 32.03 -10.91 0.69
C VAL A 311 33.37 -10.27 0.34
N GLU A 312 33.84 -9.37 1.18
CA GLU A 312 35.13 -8.70 1.02
C GLU A 312 36.26 -9.60 1.53
N ASP A 313 37.45 -9.49 0.94
CA ASP A 313 38.57 -10.39 1.27
C ASP A 313 39.05 -10.26 2.72
N GLY A 314 38.74 -9.14 3.39
CA GLY A 314 39.06 -8.89 4.80
C GLY A 314 37.88 -9.02 5.76
N ASP A 315 36.74 -9.55 5.31
CA ASP A 315 35.59 -9.73 6.20
C ASP A 315 35.88 -10.73 7.33
N ASP A 316 35.41 -10.37 8.52
CA ASP A 316 35.11 -11.30 9.59
C ASP A 316 33.59 -11.58 9.65
N ALA A 317 33.17 -12.45 10.57
CA ALA A 317 31.76 -12.82 10.70
C ALA A 317 30.86 -11.62 11.05
N ASP A 318 31.36 -10.63 11.79
CA ASP A 318 30.59 -9.47 12.26
C ASP A 318 30.38 -8.46 11.12
N SER A 319 31.44 -8.14 10.38
CA SER A 319 31.39 -7.24 9.22
C SER A 319 30.53 -7.82 8.09
N LEU A 320 30.64 -9.13 7.82
CA LEU A 320 29.75 -9.79 6.88
C LEU A 320 28.30 -9.82 7.40
N ALA A 321 28.07 -10.09 8.69
CA ALA A 321 26.75 -10.07 9.29
C ALA A 321 26.08 -8.69 9.15
N ALA A 322 26.82 -7.61 9.39
CA ALA A 322 26.32 -6.25 9.24
C ALA A 322 25.87 -5.98 7.79
N ARG A 323 26.68 -6.38 6.80
CA ARG A 323 26.35 -6.19 5.38
C ARG A 323 25.19 -7.06 4.91
N VAL A 324 25.07 -8.29 5.42
CA VAL A 324 23.90 -9.14 5.17
C VAL A 324 22.66 -8.53 5.82
N PHE A 325 22.78 -8.00 7.04
CA PHE A 325 21.66 -7.38 7.76
C PHE A 325 21.12 -6.14 7.03
N GLU A 326 21.96 -5.33 6.37
CA GLU A 326 21.48 -4.26 5.49
C GLU A 326 20.54 -4.78 4.39
N GLN A 327 20.83 -5.95 3.83
CA GLN A 327 19.94 -6.58 2.84
C GLN A 327 18.71 -7.18 3.50
N GLU A 328 18.80 -7.72 4.71
CA GLU A 328 17.65 -8.20 5.49
C GLU A 328 16.64 -7.09 5.77
N CYS A 329 17.14 -5.90 6.12
CA CYS A 329 16.33 -4.72 6.38
C CYS A 329 15.46 -4.32 5.17
N ILE A 330 15.89 -4.68 3.96
CA ILE A 330 15.14 -4.43 2.72
C ILE A 330 14.25 -5.64 2.36
N ALA A 331 14.82 -6.85 2.37
CA ALA A 331 14.15 -8.05 1.90
C ALA A 331 12.91 -8.40 2.72
N TYR A 332 12.98 -8.30 4.05
CA TYR A 332 11.88 -8.77 4.89
C TYR A 332 10.63 -7.89 4.76
N PRO A 333 10.72 -6.55 4.91
CA PRO A 333 9.55 -5.68 4.71
C PRO A 333 8.95 -5.79 3.31
N GLU A 334 9.79 -5.98 2.29
CA GLU A 334 9.33 -6.19 0.91
C GLU A 334 8.50 -7.48 0.77
N ALA A 335 8.95 -8.59 1.34
CA ALA A 335 8.20 -9.85 1.34
C ALA A 335 6.87 -9.74 2.09
N ILE A 336 6.88 -9.04 3.23
CA ILE A 336 5.66 -8.75 4.00
C ILE A 336 4.69 -7.91 3.17
N ARG A 337 5.18 -6.91 2.43
CA ARG A 337 4.35 -6.10 1.53
C ARG A 337 3.74 -6.94 0.40
N PHE A 338 4.50 -7.85 -0.23
CA PHE A 338 3.90 -8.75 -1.23
C PHE A 338 2.80 -9.63 -0.64
N PHE A 339 2.95 -10.08 0.61
CA PHE A 339 1.89 -10.79 1.31
C PHE A 339 0.67 -9.90 1.58
N ALA A 340 0.88 -8.69 2.12
CA ALA A 340 -0.17 -7.71 2.38
C ALA A 340 -0.97 -7.37 1.12
N ASP A 341 -0.28 -7.33 -0.01
CA ASP A 341 -0.83 -6.99 -1.32
C ASP A 341 -1.53 -8.17 -2.01
N GLY A 342 -1.51 -9.37 -1.41
CA GLY A 342 -2.06 -10.58 -2.03
C GLY A 342 -1.30 -11.03 -3.28
N LYS A 343 -0.03 -10.63 -3.43
CA LYS A 343 0.79 -10.91 -4.62
C LYS A 343 1.50 -12.25 -4.58
N LEU A 344 1.48 -12.99 -3.47
CA LEU A 344 2.22 -14.24 -3.34
C LEU A 344 1.35 -15.45 -3.68
N LYS A 345 1.69 -16.17 -4.76
CA LYS A 345 1.05 -17.43 -5.14
C LYS A 345 2.03 -18.59 -5.02
N VAL A 346 1.78 -19.49 -4.07
CA VAL A 346 2.63 -20.67 -3.85
C VAL A 346 2.24 -21.81 -4.79
N LYS A 347 3.20 -22.33 -5.55
CA LYS A 347 3.06 -23.48 -6.46
C LYS A 347 4.14 -24.53 -6.15
N GLY A 348 3.77 -25.59 -5.42
CA GLY A 348 4.74 -26.55 -4.90
C GLY A 348 5.72 -25.86 -3.95
N ASN A 349 7.03 -25.99 -4.18
CA ASN A 349 8.07 -25.31 -3.39
C ASN A 349 8.55 -23.98 -3.99
N ARG A 350 7.73 -23.34 -4.85
CA ARG A 350 8.05 -22.05 -5.48
C ARG A 350 6.97 -21.02 -5.16
N VAL A 351 7.37 -19.76 -5.11
CA VAL A 351 6.47 -18.61 -5.00
C VAL A 351 6.49 -17.83 -6.32
N GLU A 352 5.32 -17.58 -6.88
CA GLU A 352 5.11 -16.66 -8.00
C GLU A 352 4.61 -15.32 -7.44
N ILE A 353 5.28 -14.24 -7.80
CA ILE A 353 4.89 -12.88 -7.44
C ILE A 353 4.00 -12.32 -8.55
N LEU A 354 2.72 -12.10 -8.25
CA LEU A 354 1.73 -11.59 -9.18
C LEU A 354 1.99 -10.10 -9.46
N GLN A 355 1.76 -9.67 -10.71
CA GLN A 355 1.94 -8.28 -11.14
C GLN A 355 0.90 -7.35 -10.52
#